data_AF-A0A1G6GM36-F1
#
_entry.id   AF-A0A1G6GM36-F1
#
_cell.length_a   1.000
_cell.length_b   1.000
_cell.length_c   1.000
_cell.angle_alpha   90.00
_cell.angle_beta   90.00
_cell.angle_gamma   90.00
#
_symmetry.space_group_name_H-M   'P 1'
#
loop_
_entity.id
_entity.type
_entity.pdbx_description
1 polymer ?
#
loop_
_entity_poly.entity_id
_entity_poly.type
_entity_poly.pdbx_seq_one_letter_code
_entity_poly.pdbx_strand_id
1 'polypeptide(L)'
;MNHDVVSLHLVPEGKVKIFAWFLRIFLALAFISAGCAKLAGVPMMISVFDQIGIGQWFRFFTGTIEIICGIGLFIQRTTAFASTLLAITMICAVFTHLFLIGGNPAPAVILLMIAISISWLYRHSFKKLI
;
A
#
# COMPACT_ATOMS: atom_id res chain seq x y z
N MET A 1 18.35 36.04 -17.58
CA MET A 1 18.76 35.02 -16.59
C MET A 1 17.50 34.26 -16.21
N ASN A 2 17.42 33.01 -16.65
CA ASN A 2 16.19 32.25 -16.88
C ASN A 2 15.75 31.51 -15.60
N HIS A 3 14.65 31.93 -14.97
CA HIS A 3 14.06 31.24 -13.81
C HIS A 3 12.85 30.37 -14.19
N ASP A 4 12.49 30.28 -15.49
CA ASP A 4 11.21 29.69 -15.93
C ASP A 4 11.33 28.30 -16.59
N VAL A 5 12.53 27.71 -16.63
CA VAL A 5 12.76 26.38 -17.25
C VAL A 5 12.87 25.21 -16.26
N VAL A 6 12.81 25.47 -14.95
CA VAL A 6 12.97 24.40 -13.94
C VAL A 6 11.62 23.78 -13.52
N SER A 7 10.48 24.37 -13.90
CA SER A 7 9.17 24.02 -13.31
C SER A 7 8.13 23.43 -14.28
N LEU A 8 8.43 23.21 -15.57
CA LEU A 8 7.40 22.89 -16.58
C LEU A 8 7.64 21.62 -17.42
N HIS A 9 8.17 20.54 -16.84
CA HIS A 9 8.15 19.22 -17.50
C HIS A 9 8.23 18.03 -16.54
N LEU A 10 7.43 18.02 -15.47
CA LEU A 10 7.27 16.85 -14.58
C LEU A 10 6.05 15.99 -14.94
N VAL A 11 5.60 16.04 -16.20
CA VAL A 11 4.68 15.04 -16.74
C VAL A 11 5.54 13.97 -17.38
N PRO A 12 5.68 12.78 -16.76
CA PRO A 12 6.61 11.80 -17.29
C PRO A 12 6.05 11.21 -18.58
N GLU A 13 6.97 10.97 -19.54
CA GLU A 13 6.69 10.35 -20.83
C GLU A 13 5.88 9.06 -20.65
N GLY A 14 4.98 8.77 -21.60
CA GLY A 14 3.89 7.78 -21.43
C GLY A 14 4.27 6.45 -20.77
N LYS A 15 5.51 5.98 -20.96
CA LYS A 15 6.07 4.77 -20.32
C LYS A 15 5.95 4.76 -18.80
N VAL A 16 6.25 5.87 -18.11
CA VAL A 16 6.19 5.93 -16.64
C VAL A 16 4.74 5.89 -16.15
N LYS A 17 3.81 6.50 -16.90
CA LYS A 17 2.38 6.45 -16.57
C LYS A 17 1.83 5.03 -16.69
N ILE A 18 2.17 4.33 -17.76
CA ILE A 18 1.82 2.91 -17.94
C ILE A 18 2.40 2.08 -16.80
N PHE A 19 3.69 2.24 -16.49
CA PHE A 19 4.34 1.49 -15.41
C PHE A 19 3.69 1.74 -14.05
N ALA A 20 3.42 3.00 -13.71
CA ALA A 20 2.76 3.36 -12.46
C ALA A 20 1.32 2.82 -12.37
N TRP A 21 0.61 2.73 -13.51
CA TRP A 21 -0.71 2.13 -13.59
C TRP A 21 -0.65 0.61 -13.32
N PHE A 22 0.32 -0.10 -13.91
CA PHE A 22 0.57 -1.51 -13.63
C PHE A 22 0.90 -1.75 -12.15
N LEU A 23 1.81 -0.97 -11.57
CA LEU A 23 2.16 -1.06 -10.14
C LEU A 23 0.93 -0.85 -9.25
N ARG A 24 0.04 0.08 -9.59
CA ARG A 24 -1.21 0.31 -8.85
C ARG A 24 -2.14 -0.88 -8.88
N ILE A 25 -2.37 -1.47 -10.05
CA ILE A 25 -3.24 -2.66 -10.16
C ILE A 25 -2.63 -3.82 -9.41
N PHE A 26 -1.32 -4.05 -9.57
CA PHE A 26 -0.63 -5.11 -8.85
C PHE A 26 -0.77 -4.94 -7.33
N LEU A 27 -0.50 -3.73 -6.82
CA LEU A 27 -0.62 -3.41 -5.40
C LEU A 27 -2.07 -3.57 -4.91
N ALA A 28 -3.04 -3.08 -5.68
CA ALA A 28 -4.47 -3.18 -5.37
C ALA A 28 -4.91 -4.64 -5.26
N LEU A 29 -4.57 -5.48 -6.24
CA LEU A 29 -4.92 -6.89 -6.25
C LEU A 29 -4.23 -7.64 -5.09
N ALA A 30 -2.97 -7.34 -4.82
CA ALA A 30 -2.24 -7.94 -3.70
C ALA A 30 -2.91 -7.63 -2.36
N PHE A 31 -3.32 -6.38 -2.12
CA PHE A 31 -3.96 -6.01 -0.86
C PHE A 31 -5.41 -6.43 -0.74
N ILE A 32 -6.18 -6.40 -1.84
CA ILE A 32 -7.55 -6.92 -1.82
C ILE A 32 -7.51 -8.43 -1.54
N SER A 33 -6.64 -9.19 -2.21
CA SER A 33 -6.52 -10.62 -1.95
C SER A 33 -6.02 -10.91 -0.52
N ALA A 34 -5.01 -10.19 -0.04
CA ALA A 34 -4.53 -10.33 1.33
C ALA A 34 -5.60 -9.98 2.37
N GLY A 35 -6.32 -8.89 2.18
CA GLY A 35 -7.39 -8.45 3.08
C GLY A 35 -8.57 -9.42 3.05
N CYS A 36 -8.96 -9.92 1.87
CA CYS A 36 -9.98 -10.97 1.75
C CYS A 36 -9.55 -12.26 2.45
N ALA A 37 -8.29 -12.69 2.29
CA ALA A 37 -7.75 -13.86 3.00
C ALA A 37 -7.76 -13.67 4.52
N LYS A 38 -7.46 -12.44 4.99
CA LYS A 38 -7.61 -12.08 6.39
C LYS A 38 -9.07 -12.21 6.80
N LEU A 39 -10.04 -11.57 6.13
CA LEU A 39 -11.45 -11.62 6.53
C LEU A 39 -12.07 -13.02 6.44
N ALA A 40 -11.71 -13.80 5.43
CA ALA A 40 -12.17 -15.18 5.23
C ALA A 40 -11.63 -16.16 6.29
N GLY A 41 -10.66 -15.73 7.11
CA GLY A 41 -10.10 -16.57 8.17
C GLY A 41 -9.25 -17.71 7.63
N VAL A 42 -8.45 -17.47 6.59
CA VAL A 42 -7.50 -18.47 6.09
C VAL A 42 -6.58 -18.89 7.26
N PRO A 43 -6.35 -20.20 7.51
CA PRO A 43 -5.62 -20.68 8.70
C PRO A 43 -4.25 -20.03 8.90
N MET A 44 -3.53 -19.79 7.80
CA MET A 44 -2.25 -19.06 7.82
C MET A 44 -2.41 -17.65 8.41
N MET A 45 -3.43 -16.90 7.99
CA MET A 45 -3.68 -15.54 8.48
C MET A 45 -4.13 -15.53 9.94
N ILE A 46 -4.94 -16.51 10.35
CA ILE A 46 -5.34 -16.65 11.76
C ILE A 46 -4.10 -16.86 12.64
N SER A 47 -3.23 -17.81 12.26
CA SER A 47 -2.00 -18.14 13.00
C SER A 47 -1.04 -16.96 13.11
N VAL A 48 -0.83 -16.19 12.03
CA VAL A 48 0.00 -14.98 12.05
C VAL A 48 -0.53 -13.98 13.08
N PHE A 49 -1.83 -13.71 13.07
CA PHE A 49 -2.43 -12.73 14.00
C PHE A 49 -2.56 -13.25 15.43
N ASP A 50 -2.65 -14.57 15.64
CA ASP A 50 -2.57 -15.17 16.98
C ASP A 50 -1.18 -14.99 17.58
N GLN A 51 -0.12 -15.11 16.78
CA GLN A 51 1.26 -14.87 17.24
C GLN A 51 1.52 -13.40 17.63
N ILE A 52 0.76 -12.45 17.07
CA ILE A 52 0.80 -11.05 17.52
C ILE A 52 0.27 -10.90 18.96
N GLY A 53 -0.66 -11.75 19.38
CA GLY A 53 -1.18 -11.79 20.75
C GLY A 53 -2.19 -10.69 21.12
N ILE A 54 -2.53 -9.77 20.19
CA ILE A 54 -3.50 -8.68 20.41
C ILE A 54 -4.96 -9.14 20.18
N GLY A 55 -5.13 -10.33 19.60
CA GLY A 55 -6.41 -10.97 19.33
C GLY A 55 -6.92 -10.82 17.90
N GLN A 56 -7.90 -11.65 17.55
CA GLN A 56 -8.41 -11.79 16.17
C GLN A 56 -9.14 -10.56 15.64
N TRP A 57 -9.61 -9.65 16.51
CA TRP A 57 -10.23 -8.39 16.06
C TRP A 57 -9.25 -7.54 15.23
N PHE A 58 -7.95 -7.59 15.55
CA PHE A 58 -6.90 -6.88 14.82
C PHE A 58 -6.73 -7.42 13.39
N ARG A 59 -6.95 -8.73 13.18
CA ARG A 59 -7.00 -9.34 11.85
C ARG A 59 -8.12 -8.73 11.00
N PHE A 60 -9.31 -8.61 11.58
CA PHE A 60 -10.45 -8.02 10.87
C PHE A 60 -10.22 -6.54 10.57
N PHE A 61 -9.72 -5.77 11.54
CA PHE A 61 -9.42 -4.36 11.37
C PHE A 61 -8.41 -4.11 10.23
N THR A 62 -7.28 -4.82 10.25
CA THR A 62 -6.25 -4.71 9.21
C THR A 62 -6.75 -5.20 7.85
N GLY A 63 -7.46 -6.32 7.80
CA GLY A 63 -8.05 -6.84 6.57
C GLY A 63 -9.04 -5.89 5.91
N THR A 64 -9.89 -5.23 6.70
CA THR A 64 -10.81 -4.21 6.19
C THR A 64 -10.07 -3.00 5.64
N ILE A 65 -9.03 -2.51 6.33
CA ILE A 65 -8.20 -1.39 5.83
C ILE A 65 -7.53 -1.75 4.50
N GLU A 66 -6.95 -2.95 4.40
CA GLU A 66 -6.29 -3.39 3.17
C GLU A 66 -7.24 -3.46 1.98
N ILE A 67 -8.47 -3.93 2.16
CA ILE A 67 -9.49 -3.96 1.11
C ILE A 67 -9.91 -2.54 0.72
N ILE A 68 -10.24 -1.68 1.70
CA ILE A 68 -10.68 -0.31 1.43
C ILE A 68 -9.58 0.46 0.68
N CYS A 69 -8.34 0.35 1.12
CA CYS A 69 -7.21 0.99 0.45
C CYS A 69 -6.93 0.37 -0.93
N GLY A 70 -6.99 -0.95 -1.05
CA GLY A 70 -6.82 -1.65 -2.33
C GLY A 70 -7.86 -1.18 -3.37
N ILE A 71 -9.12 -1.02 -2.96
CA ILE A 71 -10.16 -0.42 -3.82
C ILE A 71 -9.87 1.06 -4.09
N GLY A 72 -9.42 1.80 -3.08
CA GLY A 72 -9.03 3.21 -3.18
C GLY A 72 -7.86 3.47 -4.14
N LEU A 73 -7.06 2.46 -4.48
CA LEU A 73 -6.00 2.57 -5.49
C LEU A 73 -6.53 2.62 -6.92
N PHE A 74 -7.77 2.18 -7.19
CA PHE A 74 -8.37 2.33 -8.53
C PHE A 74 -8.78 3.77 -8.83
N ILE A 75 -9.18 4.54 -7.82
CA ILE A 75 -9.59 5.93 -7.96
C ILE A 75 -8.35 6.84 -7.90
N GLN A 76 -8.06 7.56 -8.98
CA GLN A 76 -6.84 8.42 -9.09
C GLN A 76 -6.76 9.48 -7.98
N ARG A 77 -7.90 10.02 -7.54
CA ARG A 77 -7.98 11.03 -6.47
C ARG A 77 -7.57 10.49 -5.10
N THR A 78 -7.92 9.25 -4.76
CA THR A 78 -7.65 8.63 -3.46
C THR A 78 -6.36 7.82 -3.45
N THR A 79 -5.71 7.65 -4.61
CA THR A 79 -4.50 6.82 -4.76
C THR A 79 -3.38 7.23 -3.80
N ALA A 80 -3.13 8.53 -3.65
CA ALA A 80 -2.10 9.04 -2.74
C ALA A 80 -2.41 8.72 -1.27
N PHE A 81 -3.67 8.86 -0.86
CA PHE A 81 -4.11 8.54 0.50
C PHE A 81 -4.05 7.01 0.76
N ALA A 82 -4.63 6.23 -0.14
CA ALA A 82 -4.68 4.77 -0.04
C ALA A 82 -3.28 4.14 -0.01
N SER A 83 -2.38 4.56 -0.91
CA SER A 83 -0.99 4.05 -0.93
C SER A 83 -0.21 4.42 0.32
N THR A 84 -0.43 5.62 0.88
CA THR A 84 0.21 6.04 2.13
C THR A 84 -0.30 5.22 3.31
N LEU A 85 -1.61 4.98 3.40
CA LEU A 85 -2.17 4.16 4.48
C LEU A 85 -1.73 2.69 4.38
N LEU A 86 -1.60 2.16 3.16
CA LEU A 86 -1.00 0.84 2.92
C LEU A 86 0.48 0.80 3.30
N ALA A 87 1.25 1.85 3.01
CA ALA A 87 2.65 1.94 3.43
C ALA A 87 2.77 1.91 4.96
N ILE A 88 1.94 2.66 5.68
CA ILE A 88 1.90 2.63 7.16
C ILE A 88 1.57 1.20 7.66
N THR A 89 0.59 0.55 7.04
CA THR A 89 0.20 -0.83 7.37
C THR A 89 1.35 -1.80 7.16
N MET A 90 2.12 -1.66 6.06
CA MET A 90 3.28 -2.50 5.78
C MET A 90 4.46 -2.23 6.70
N ILE A 91 4.68 -0.97 7.13
CA ILE A 91 5.67 -0.67 8.16
C ILE A 91 5.32 -1.45 9.43
N CYS A 92 4.06 -1.41 9.87
CA CYS A 92 3.61 -2.18 11.02
C CYS A 92 3.81 -3.69 10.81
N ALA A 93 3.49 -4.23 9.64
CA ALA A 93 3.68 -5.63 9.32
C ALA A 93 5.16 -6.05 9.35
N VAL A 94 6.06 -5.21 8.82
CA VAL A 94 7.51 -5.45 8.87
C VAL A 94 8.00 -5.47 10.32
N PHE A 95 7.56 -4.52 11.15
CA PHE A 95 7.88 -4.52 12.59
C PHE A 95 7.39 -5.80 13.27
N THR A 96 6.15 -6.22 13.03
CA THR A 96 5.60 -7.45 13.59
C THR A 96 6.40 -8.69 13.19
N HIS A 97 6.81 -8.80 11.91
CA HIS A 97 7.64 -9.92 11.45
C HIS A 97 9.05 -9.91 12.05
N LEU A 98 9.66 -8.73 12.24
CA LEU A 98 11.02 -8.62 12.78
C LEU A 98 11.08 -8.83 14.30
N PHE A 99 10.06 -8.39 15.04
CA PHE A 99 10.11 -8.32 16.50
C PHE A 99 9.17 -9.29 17.24
N LEU A 100 8.05 -9.71 16.64
CA LEU A 100 7.03 -10.51 17.34
C LEU A 100 6.97 -11.96 16.85
N ILE A 101 6.73 -12.15 15.56
CA ILE A 101 6.39 -13.46 14.97
C ILE A 101 7.67 -14.20 14.51
N GLY A 102 8.69 -13.46 14.10
CA GLY A 102 9.73 -14.01 13.25
C GLY A 102 9.20 -14.36 11.85
N GLY A 103 10.07 -14.89 11.00
CA GLY A 103 9.73 -15.26 9.62
C GLY A 103 10.31 -14.31 8.57
N ASN A 104 9.80 -14.38 7.34
CA ASN A 104 10.34 -13.63 6.21
C ASN A 104 9.56 -12.32 5.97
N PRO A 105 10.12 -11.14 6.29
CA PRO A 105 9.47 -9.85 6.04
C PRO A 105 9.52 -9.43 4.56
N ALA A 106 10.20 -10.18 3.68
CA ALA A 106 10.40 -9.79 2.28
C ALA A 106 9.12 -9.41 1.54
N PRO A 107 7.98 -10.14 1.65
CA PRO A 107 6.75 -9.74 0.98
C PRO A 107 6.24 -8.37 1.45
N ALA A 108 6.28 -8.12 2.76
CA ALA A 108 5.86 -6.83 3.34
C ALA A 108 6.78 -5.69 2.90
N VAL A 109 8.10 -5.92 2.84
CA VAL A 109 9.08 -4.94 2.37
C VAL A 109 8.88 -4.61 0.88
N ILE A 110 8.67 -5.62 0.03
CA ILE A 110 8.43 -5.40 -1.41
C ILE A 110 7.16 -4.57 -1.63
N LEU A 111 6.06 -4.94 -0.96
CA LEU A 111 4.80 -4.20 -1.06
C LEU A 111 4.93 -2.78 -0.49
N LEU A 112 5.70 -2.59 0.58
CA LEU A 112 6.02 -1.26 1.13
C LEU A 112 6.74 -0.38 0.10
N MET A 113 7.76 -0.92 -0.56
CA MET A 113 8.52 -0.18 -1.57
C MET A 113 7.64 0.24 -2.76
N ILE A 114 6.74 -0.64 -3.20
CA ILE A 114 5.77 -0.33 -4.25
C ILE A 114 4.78 0.76 -3.77
N ALA A 115 4.26 0.65 -2.55
CA ALA A 115 3.35 1.63 -1.96
C ALA A 115 3.98 3.01 -1.83
N ILE A 116 5.22 3.10 -1.34
CA ILE A 116 6.00 4.35 -1.26
C ILE A 116 6.23 4.92 -2.66
N SER A 117 6.60 4.09 -3.63
CA SER A 117 6.83 4.52 -5.01
C SER A 117 5.57 5.13 -5.63
N ILE A 118 4.40 4.51 -5.44
CA ILE A 118 3.12 5.03 -5.91
C ILE A 118 2.75 6.33 -5.18
N SER A 119 2.89 6.37 -3.85
CA SER A 119 2.58 7.56 -3.06
C SER A 119 3.44 8.75 -3.52
N TRP A 120 4.73 8.51 -3.76
CA TRP A 120 5.66 9.52 -4.28
C TRP A 120 5.25 10.03 -5.66
N LEU A 121 4.87 9.15 -6.59
CA LEU A 121 4.47 9.52 -7.96
C LEU A 121 3.15 10.31 -7.98
N TYR A 122 2.22 10.00 -7.08
CA TYR A 122 0.88 10.61 -7.04
C TYR A 122 0.73 11.70 -5.97
N ARG A 123 1.81 12.09 -5.27
CA ARG A 123 1.80 13.15 -4.24
C ARG A 123 1.23 14.48 -4.74
N HIS A 124 1.36 14.78 -6.03
CA HIS A 124 0.85 16.02 -6.63
C HIS A 124 -0.66 16.00 -6.87
N SER A 125 -1.29 14.82 -6.98
CA SER A 125 -2.76 14.70 -7.03
C SER A 125 -3.42 15.03 -5.68
N PHE A 126 -2.66 14.95 -4.58
CA PHE A 126 -3.14 15.25 -3.23
C PHE A 126 -3.58 16.71 -3.07
N LYS A 127 -2.88 17.65 -3.73
CA LYS A 127 -3.16 19.10 -3.66
C LYS A 127 -4.43 19.56 -4.38
N LYS A 128 -5.15 18.66 -5.07
CA LYS A 128 -6.36 19.01 -5.84
C LYS A 128 -7.65 18.59 -5.14
N LEU A 129 -7.55 18.09 -3.90
CA LEU A 129 -8.66 17.63 -3.06
C LEU A 129 -8.91 18.52 -1.83
N ILE A 130 -7.96 19.42 -1.52
CA ILE A 130 -8.01 20.48 -0.50
C ILE A 130 -7.90 21.80 -1.26
#